data_AF-A0A0Q7U1R8-F1
#
_entry.id   AF-A0A0Q7U1R8-F1
#
_cell.length_a   1.000
_cell.length_b   1.000
_cell.length_c   1.000
_cell.angle_alpha   90.00
_cell.angle_beta   90.00
_cell.angle_gamma   90.00
#
_symmetry.space_group_name_H-M   'P 1'
#
loop_
_entity.id
_entity.type
_entity.pdbx_description
1 polymer ?
#
loop_
_entity_poly.entity_id
_entity_poly.type
_entity_poly.pdbx_seq_one_letter_code
_entity_poly.pdbx_strand_id
1 'polypeptide(L)'
;MDNAAALNAARAVPGVPQDNDGPVFKEPWQAQAFAIALALHERGVFTWNEWAATLSDEIKRAQAAGDPDTGETYYLHWLATLERLVAEKGVASRETIDQYRDAWDHACDRTPHGKPIELTPADFHH
;
A
#
# COMPACT_ATOMS: atom_id res chain seq x y z
N MET A 1 3.50 13.26 19.33
CA MET A 1 4.06 12.50 18.20
C MET A 1 4.26 13.50 17.07
N ASP A 2 5.47 13.53 16.53
CA ASP A 2 6.08 14.72 15.96
C ASP A 2 5.58 15.02 14.54
N ASN A 3 4.73 16.05 14.39
CA ASN A 3 4.11 16.45 13.12
C ASN A 3 5.19 16.78 12.04
N ALA A 4 6.38 17.20 12.48
CA ALA A 4 7.53 17.48 11.63
C ALA A 4 8.11 16.23 10.93
N ALA A 5 8.06 15.05 11.56
CA ALA A 5 8.54 13.81 10.95
C ALA A 5 7.57 13.33 9.86
N ALA A 6 6.27 13.42 10.11
CA ALA A 6 5.23 13.13 9.13
C ALA A 6 5.30 14.07 7.92
N LEU A 7 5.50 15.38 8.15
CA LEU A 7 5.69 16.39 7.10
C LEU A 7 6.97 16.16 6.27
N ASN A 8 8.10 15.79 6.88
CA ASN A 8 9.33 15.49 6.16
C ASN A 8 9.24 14.20 5.35
N ALA A 9 8.62 13.15 5.92
CA ALA A 9 8.34 11.92 5.20
C ALA A 9 7.40 12.16 4.01
N ALA A 10 6.34 12.94 4.21
CA ALA A 10 5.40 13.32 3.17
C ALA A 10 6.09 14.08 2.03
N ARG A 11 6.97 15.04 2.34
CA ARG A 11 7.77 15.77 1.35
C ARG A 11 8.81 14.90 0.64
N ALA A 12 9.23 13.79 1.24
CA ALA A 12 10.17 12.85 0.66
C ALA A 12 9.49 11.88 -0.33
N VAL A 13 8.17 11.70 -0.27
CA VAL A 13 7.42 10.83 -1.19
C VAL A 13 6.85 11.67 -2.35
N PRO A 14 7.35 11.51 -3.58
CA PRO A 14 6.80 12.23 -4.73
C PRO A 14 5.35 11.80 -4.99
N GLY A 15 4.44 12.78 -5.01
CA GLY A 15 3.04 12.60 -5.45
C GLY A 15 2.00 12.36 -4.35
N VAL A 16 2.38 12.27 -3.07
CA VAL A 16 1.41 12.10 -1.98
C VAL A 16 0.49 13.33 -1.88
N PRO A 17 -0.84 13.16 -1.93
CA PRO A 17 -1.78 14.26 -1.70
C PRO A 17 -1.57 14.84 -0.30
N GLN A 18 -1.30 16.15 -0.23
CA GLN A 18 -1.06 16.87 1.01
C GLN A 18 -2.00 18.08 1.14
N ASP A 19 -2.39 18.38 2.36
CA ASP A 19 -2.94 19.69 2.75
C ASP A 19 -1.91 20.48 3.58
N ASN A 20 -2.33 21.57 4.22
CA ASN A 20 -1.45 22.40 5.04
C ASN A 20 -0.92 21.70 6.30
N ASP A 21 -1.52 20.56 6.69
CA ASP A 21 -1.23 19.83 7.92
C ASP A 21 -0.55 18.46 7.68
N GLY A 22 -0.54 17.94 6.44
CA GLY A 22 0.22 16.74 6.08
C GLY A 22 -0.42 15.88 4.99
N PRO A 23 -0.04 14.59 4.87
CA PRO A 23 -0.71 13.65 3.98
C PRO A 23 -2.20 13.53 4.29
N VAL A 24 -3.04 13.65 3.26
CA VAL A 24 -4.48 13.44 3.41
C VAL A 24 -4.80 11.99 3.07
N PHE A 25 -5.39 11.29 4.04
CA PHE A 25 -5.87 9.91 3.90
C PHE A 25 -7.40 9.91 3.97
N LYS A 26 -8.05 9.40 2.93
CA LYS A 26 -9.50 9.21 2.89
C LYS A 26 -9.94 8.00 3.71
N GLU A 27 -9.08 6.99 3.81
CA GLU A 27 -9.36 5.73 4.48
C GLU A 27 -8.18 5.30 5.37
N PRO A 28 -8.41 4.60 6.49
CA PRO A 28 -7.34 4.18 7.40
C PRO A 28 -6.23 3.35 6.74
N TRP A 29 -6.59 2.51 5.76
CA TRP A 29 -5.63 1.67 5.05
C TRP A 29 -4.61 2.49 4.24
N GLN A 30 -4.96 3.70 3.80
CA GLN A 30 -4.06 4.56 3.03
C GLN A 30 -2.92 5.07 3.91
N ALA A 31 -3.21 5.42 5.16
CA ALA A 31 -2.20 5.79 6.15
C ALA A 31 -1.27 4.60 6.47
N GLN A 32 -1.83 3.40 6.55
CA GLN A 32 -1.06 2.18 6.79
C GLN A 32 -0.13 1.86 5.62
N ALA A 33 -0.62 1.92 4.39
CA ALA A 33 0.21 1.75 3.20
C ALA A 33 1.36 2.78 3.21
N PHE A 34 1.04 4.06 3.46
CA PHE A 34 2.03 5.13 3.59
C PHE A 34 3.15 4.78 4.59
N ALA A 35 2.77 4.38 5.80
CA ALA A 35 3.71 3.99 6.84
C ALA A 35 4.59 2.80 6.44
N ILE A 36 4.04 1.81 5.73
CA ILE A 36 4.80 0.64 5.25
C ILE A 36 5.86 1.06 4.23
N ALA A 37 5.51 1.87 3.22
CA ALA A 37 6.52 2.25 2.22
C ALA A 37 7.60 3.15 2.83
N LEU A 38 7.24 4.05 3.75
CA LEU A 38 8.22 4.85 4.48
C LEU A 38 9.21 3.95 5.25
N ALA A 39 8.69 2.98 6.01
CA ALA A 39 9.52 2.05 6.78
C ALA A 39 10.44 1.19 5.89
N LEU A 40 9.97 0.77 4.70
CA LEU A 40 10.80 0.02 3.75
C LEU A 40 11.88 0.89 3.11
N HIS A 41 11.56 2.13 2.77
CA HIS A 41 12.52 3.11 2.27
C HIS A 41 13.61 3.41 3.32
N GLU A 42 13.23 3.67 4.57
CA GLU A 42 14.18 3.92 5.67
C GLU A 42 15.12 2.73 5.91
N ARG A 43 14.66 1.51 5.62
CA ARG A 43 15.46 0.29 5.66
C ARG A 43 16.29 0.04 4.40
N GLY A 44 16.21 0.92 3.41
CA GLY A 44 16.97 0.83 2.16
C GLY A 44 16.50 -0.26 1.20
N VAL A 45 15.26 -0.76 1.35
CA VAL A 45 14.71 -1.79 0.46
C VAL A 45 14.57 -1.26 -0.98
N PHE A 46 14.20 0.00 -1.12
CA PHE A 46 14.16 0.74 -2.37
C PHE A 46 14.47 2.21 -2.12
N THR A 47 14.80 2.93 -3.19
CA THR A 47 15.00 4.38 -3.19
C THR A 47 13.73 5.10 -3.67
N TRP A 48 13.58 6.39 -3.33
CA TRP A 48 12.47 7.19 -3.87
C TRP A 48 12.47 7.34 -5.39
N ASN A 49 13.63 7.21 -6.05
CA ASN A 49 13.72 7.22 -7.51
C ASN A 49 13.10 5.95 -8.12
N GLU A 50 13.39 4.78 -7.54
CA GLU A 50 12.76 3.52 -7.92
C GLU A 50 11.25 3.58 -7.66
N TRP A 51 10.85 4.11 -6.50
CA TRP A 51 9.44 4.34 -6.18
C TRP A 51 8.72 5.18 -7.23
N ALA A 52 9.26 6.36 -7.57
CA ALA A 52 8.63 7.27 -8.52
C ALA A 52 8.53 6.67 -9.93
N ALA A 53 9.56 5.92 -10.37
CA ALA A 53 9.54 5.22 -11.64
C ALA A 53 8.46 4.14 -11.67
N THR A 54 8.41 3.27 -10.66
CA THR A 54 7.42 2.19 -10.58
C THR A 54 6.00 2.72 -10.45
N LEU A 55 5.77 3.76 -9.65
CA LEU A 55 4.46 4.40 -9.52
C LEU A 55 3.98 5.00 -10.86
N SER A 56 4.88 5.64 -11.59
CA SER A 56 4.56 6.19 -12.91
C SER A 56 4.15 5.08 -13.89
N ASP A 57 4.80 3.91 -13.83
CA ASP A 57 4.45 2.76 -14.67
C ASP A 57 3.09 2.16 -14.28
N GLU A 58 2.79 2.02 -12.98
CA GLU A 58 1.51 1.51 -12.51
C GLU A 58 0.34 2.44 -12.88
N ILE A 59 0.52 3.76 -12.76
CA ILE A 59 -0.48 4.75 -13.19
C ILE A 59 -0.73 4.63 -14.70
N LYS A 60 0.34 4.59 -15.52
CA LYS A 60 0.19 4.44 -16.98
C LYS A 60 -0.52 3.14 -17.35
N ARG A 61 -0.21 2.04 -16.65
CA ARG A 61 -0.85 0.75 -16.86
C ARG A 61 -2.34 0.81 -16.52
N ALA A 62 -2.72 1.44 -15.42
CA ALA A 62 -4.11 1.58 -15.02
C ALA A 62 -4.89 2.49 -15.98
N GLN A 63 -4.32 3.63 -16.38
CA GLN A 63 -4.90 4.51 -17.38
C GLN A 63 -5.12 3.79 -18.73
N ALA A 64 -4.15 2.97 -19.16
CA ALA A 64 -4.30 2.15 -20.36
C ALA A 64 -5.39 1.07 -20.23
N ALA A 65 -5.70 0.65 -19.00
CA ALA A 65 -6.80 -0.28 -18.69
C ALA A 65 -8.16 0.42 -18.52
N GLY A 66 -8.23 1.74 -18.71
CA GLY A 66 -9.47 2.53 -18.67
C GLY A 66 -9.76 3.19 -17.33
N ASP A 67 -8.78 3.30 -16.43
CA ASP A 67 -8.96 3.98 -15.15
C ASP A 67 -9.22 5.49 -15.35
N PRO A 68 -10.37 6.02 -14.89
CA PRO A 68 -10.65 7.44 -14.98
C PRO A 68 -9.73 8.23 -14.03
N ASP A 69 -9.06 9.26 -14.56
CA ASP A 69 -8.10 10.10 -13.83
C ASP A 69 -8.81 11.08 -12.87
N THR A 70 -9.53 10.54 -11.88
CA THR A 70 -10.28 11.30 -10.86
C THR A 70 -9.53 11.40 -9.54
N GLY A 71 -8.40 10.71 -9.41
CA GLY A 71 -7.61 10.61 -8.18
C GLY A 71 -8.21 9.71 -7.10
N GLU A 72 -9.36 9.07 -7.35
CA GLU A 72 -9.97 8.11 -6.41
C GLU A 72 -9.16 6.82 -6.31
N THR A 73 -8.49 6.43 -7.40
CA THR A 73 -7.65 5.24 -7.51
C THR A 73 -6.18 5.48 -7.17
N TYR A 74 -5.81 6.71 -6.79
CA TYR A 74 -4.42 7.08 -6.55
C TYR A 74 -3.72 6.16 -5.53
N TYR A 75 -4.33 5.93 -4.37
CA TYR A 75 -3.77 5.03 -3.36
C TYR A 75 -3.82 3.55 -3.77
N LEU A 76 -4.65 3.17 -4.75
CA LEU A 76 -4.60 1.82 -5.34
C LEU A 76 -3.36 1.65 -6.21
N HIS A 77 -2.97 2.66 -7.00
CA HIS A 77 -1.69 2.64 -7.73
C HIS A 77 -0.51 2.62 -6.76
N TRP A 78 -0.64 3.35 -5.66
CA TRP A 78 0.36 3.40 -4.59
C TRP A 78 0.55 2.05 -3.92
N LEU A 79 -0.54 1.33 -3.64
CA LEU A 79 -0.51 -0.04 -3.14
C LEU A 79 0.10 -1.01 -4.17
N ALA A 80 -0.31 -0.93 -5.44
CA ALA A 80 0.24 -1.76 -6.52
C ALA A 80 1.76 -1.54 -6.69
N THR A 81 2.22 -0.29 -6.54
CA THR A 81 3.65 0.07 -6.55
C THR A 81 4.39 -0.60 -5.41
N LEU A 82 3.82 -0.53 -4.20
CA LEU A 82 4.38 -1.15 -3.01
C LEU A 82 4.50 -2.68 -3.18
N GLU A 83 3.41 -3.34 -3.59
CA GLU A 83 3.38 -4.79 -3.86
C GLU A 83 4.42 -5.21 -4.92
N ARG A 84 4.57 -4.40 -5.97
CA ARG A 84 5.57 -4.67 -7.03
C ARG A 84 7.00 -4.53 -6.52
N LEU A 85 7.31 -3.47 -5.78
CA LEU A 85 8.66 -3.25 -5.25
C LEU A 85 9.05 -4.31 -4.23
N VAL A 86 8.17 -4.69 -3.30
CA VAL A 86 8.51 -5.75 -2.34
C VAL A 86 8.74 -7.11 -3.01
N ALA A 87 8.05 -7.39 -4.12
CA ALA A 87 8.27 -8.58 -4.92
C ALA A 87 9.59 -8.54 -5.69
N GLU A 88 9.87 -7.44 -6.40
CA GLU A 88 11.13 -7.27 -7.16
C GLU A 88 12.36 -7.29 -6.24
N LYS A 89 12.22 -6.81 -4.99
CA LYS A 89 13.28 -6.81 -3.98
C LYS A 89 13.36 -8.09 -3.14
N GLY A 90 12.49 -9.07 -3.39
CA GLY A 90 12.49 -10.36 -2.68
C GLY A 90 12.07 -10.29 -1.21
N VAL A 91 11.38 -9.22 -0.79
CA VAL A 91 10.84 -9.07 0.57
C VAL A 91 9.59 -9.93 0.77
N ALA A 92 8.71 -9.96 -0.22
CA ALA A 92 7.54 -10.83 -0.25
C ALA A 92 7.19 -11.15 -1.71
N SER A 93 6.95 -12.42 -2.04
CA SER A 93 6.55 -12.79 -3.40
C SER A 93 5.10 -12.37 -3.68
N ARG A 94 4.75 -12.20 -4.96
CA ARG A 94 3.33 -11.97 -5.36
C ARG A 94 2.42 -13.07 -4.86
N GLU A 95 2.86 -14.33 -4.99
CA GLU A 95 2.13 -15.48 -4.49
C GLU A 95 1.88 -15.39 -2.98
N THR A 96 2.88 -14.97 -2.20
CA THR A 96 2.71 -14.76 -0.76
C THR A 96 1.69 -13.66 -0.46
N ILE A 97 1.74 -12.53 -1.19
CA ILE A 97 0.77 -11.44 -1.01
C ILE A 97 -0.64 -11.91 -1.31
N ASP A 98 -0.83 -12.63 -2.43
CA ASP A 98 -2.13 -13.17 -2.86
C ASP A 98 -2.66 -14.20 -1.85
N GLN A 99 -1.82 -15.13 -1.38
CA GLN A 99 -2.18 -16.11 -0.34
C GLN A 99 -2.67 -15.44 0.95
N TYR A 100 -2.02 -14.36 1.38
CA TYR A 100 -2.45 -13.64 2.58
C TYR A 100 -3.74 -12.86 2.35
N ARG A 101 -3.94 -12.30 1.15
CA ARG A 101 -5.20 -11.64 0.79
C ARG A 101 -6.36 -12.64 0.88
N ASP A 102 -6.23 -13.78 0.22
CA ASP A 102 -7.24 -14.83 0.23
C ASP A 102 -7.50 -15.34 1.66
N ALA A 103 -6.45 -15.55 2.46
CA ALA A 103 -6.61 -15.98 3.85
C ALA A 103 -7.33 -14.93 4.71
N TRP A 104 -7.09 -13.64 4.50
CA TRP A 104 -7.84 -12.60 5.18
C TRP A 104 -9.30 -12.55 4.74
N ASP A 105 -9.59 -12.76 3.45
CA ASP A 105 -10.97 -12.84 2.96
C ASP A 105 -11.73 -14.02 3.60
N HIS A 106 -11.10 -15.20 3.67
CA HIS A 106 -11.66 -16.36 4.39
C HIS A 106 -11.90 -16.06 5.87
N ALA A 107 -10.92 -15.43 6.54
CA ALA A 107 -11.04 -15.05 7.94
C ALA A 107 -12.21 -14.07 8.15
N CYS A 108 -12.40 -13.11 7.25
CA CYS A 108 -13.53 -12.18 7.27
C CYS A 108 -14.85 -12.94 7.14
N ASP A 109 -14.97 -13.81 6.13
CA ASP A 109 -16.21 -14.54 5.81
C ASP A 109 -16.67 -15.47 6.94
N ARG A 110 -15.73 -16.15 7.60
CA ARG A 110 -16.07 -17.05 8.72
C ARG A 110 -16.31 -16.34 10.05
N THR A 111 -15.96 -15.05 10.17
CA THR A 111 -16.05 -14.32 11.45
C THR A 111 -17.46 -13.73 11.61
N PRO A 112 -18.22 -14.13 12.64
CA PRO A 112 -19.53 -13.55 12.90
C PRO A 112 -19.45 -12.04 13.14
N HIS A 113 -20.45 -11.30 12.65
CA HIS A 113 -20.51 -9.85 12.84
C HIS A 113 -20.36 -9.44 14.32
N GLY A 114 -19.53 -8.43 14.57
CA GLY A 114 -19.23 -7.94 15.92
C GLY A 114 -18.16 -8.73 16.68
N LYS A 115 -17.54 -9.74 16.06
CA LYS A 115 -16.33 -10.39 16.57
C LYS A 115 -15.08 -9.87 15.85
N PRO A 116 -13.92 -9.82 16.53
CA PRO A 116 -12.65 -9.52 15.87
C PRO A 116 -12.34 -10.56 14.79
N ILE A 117 -11.81 -10.11 13.67
CA ILE A 117 -11.30 -10.99 12.61
C ILE A 117 -9.88 -11.39 12.99
N GLU A 118 -9.63 -12.68 13.12
CA GLU A 118 -8.33 -13.24 13.48
C GLU A 118 -7.89 -14.21 12.39
N LEU A 119 -6.65 -14.03 11.91
CA LEU A 119 -6.03 -14.94 10.95
C LEU A 119 -5.50 -16.19 11.66
N THR A 120 -5.86 -17.36 11.16
CA THR A 120 -5.46 -18.67 11.69
C THR A 120 -4.81 -19.51 10.60
N PRO A 121 -4.03 -20.56 10.95
CA PRO A 121 -3.46 -21.45 9.95
C PRO A 121 -4.50 -22.09 9.01
N ALA A 122 -5.74 -22.27 9.46
CA ALA A 122 -6.81 -22.84 8.64
C ALA A 122 -7.20 -21.94 7.47
N ASP A 123 -7.00 -20.63 7.57
CA ASP A 123 -7.38 -19.67 6.52
C ASP A 123 -6.46 -19.74 5.30
N PHE A 124 -5.29 -20.37 5.42
CA PHE A 124 -4.36 -20.62 4.33
C PHE A 124 -4.63 -21.93 3.57
N HIS A 125 -5.60 -22.72 4.01
CA HIS A 125 -5.92 -24.02 3.45
C HIS A 125 -7.32 -23.98 2.82
N HIS A 126 -7.36 -24.07 1.49
CA HIS A 126 -8.58 -24.16 0.69
C HIS A 126 -9.12 -25.60 0.66
#